data_AF-A0A7S3BDQ6-F1
#
_entry.id   AF-A0A7S3BDQ6-F1
#
_cell.length_a   1.000
_cell.length_b   1.000
_cell.length_c   1.000
_cell.angle_alpha   90.00
_cell.angle_beta   90.00
_cell.angle_gamma   90.00
#
_symmetry.space_group_name_H-M   'P 1'
#
loop_
_entity.id
_entity.type
_entity.pdbx_description
1 polymer ?
#
loop_
_entity_poly.entity_id
_entity_poly.type
_entity_poly.pdbx_seq_one_letter_code
_entity_poly.pdbx_strand_id
1 'polypeptide(L)'
;VTELKKAEFGADALWAAGFTAEELRGGKDAKKVVFTASELKTISDMTVQMLKEGGFTVTELKKAEFGADALWAAGFTAEELRGGKDAKKVVFTASELKTISDMTVQMLKEGGFTVTELKKA
;
A
#
# COMPACT_ATOMS: atom_id res chain seq x y z
N VAL A 1 -7.26 19.48 -4.30
CA VAL A 1 -6.35 19.24 -3.15
C VAL A 1 -4.98 19.95 -3.24
N THR A 2 -4.34 20.13 -4.40
CA THR A 2 -2.98 20.72 -4.48
C THR A 2 -2.91 22.15 -3.94
N GLU A 3 -3.77 23.04 -4.43
CA GLU A 3 -3.81 24.42 -3.94
C GLU A 3 -4.30 24.49 -2.49
N LEU A 4 -5.16 23.57 -2.06
CA LEU A 4 -5.60 23.48 -0.66
C LEU A 4 -4.43 23.10 0.26
N LYS A 5 -3.59 22.13 -0.13
CA LYS A 5 -2.37 21.80 0.62
C LYS A 5 -1.39 22.98 0.68
N LYS A 6 -1.24 23.75 -0.40
CA LYS A 6 -0.42 24.97 -0.42
C LYS A 6 -0.98 26.07 0.50
N ALA A 7 -2.31 26.12 0.65
CA ALA A 7 -3.00 26.96 1.61
C ALA A 7 -3.04 26.35 3.03
N GLU A 8 -2.14 25.38 3.31
CA GLU A 8 -1.96 24.74 4.63
C GLU A 8 -3.15 23.94 5.16
N PHE A 9 -4.10 23.55 4.31
CA PHE A 9 -5.13 22.59 4.70
C PHE A 9 -4.53 21.20 4.87
N GLY A 10 -4.71 20.62 6.06
CA GLY A 10 -4.33 19.25 6.39
C GLY A 10 -5.17 18.20 5.67
N ALA A 11 -4.63 16.99 5.53
CA ALA A 11 -5.32 15.88 4.87
C ALA A 11 -6.57 15.44 5.63
N ASP A 12 -6.54 15.52 6.96
CA ASP A 12 -7.64 15.26 7.89
C ASP A 12 -8.82 16.22 7.66
N ALA A 13 -8.54 17.52 7.50
CA ALA A 13 -9.56 18.52 7.21
C ALA A 13 -10.21 18.29 5.84
N LEU A 14 -9.43 17.92 4.84
CA LEU A 14 -9.94 17.61 3.50
C LEU A 14 -10.72 16.28 3.49
N TRP A 15 -10.27 15.27 4.23
CA TRP A 15 -11.03 14.03 4.41
C TRP A 15 -12.39 14.30 5.07
N ALA A 16 -12.41 15.09 6.15
CA ALA A 16 -13.64 15.50 6.82
C ALA A 16 -14.57 16.33 5.91
N ALA A 17 -14.01 17.05 4.93
CA ALA A 17 -14.75 17.77 3.90
C ALA A 17 -15.28 16.88 2.76
N GLY A 18 -15.04 15.56 2.81
CA GLY A 18 -15.59 14.57 1.87
C GLY A 18 -14.69 14.23 0.69
N PHE A 19 -13.41 14.62 0.70
CA PHE A 19 -12.46 14.19 -0.33
C PHE A 19 -12.11 12.71 -0.17
N THR A 20 -11.96 12.01 -1.29
CA THR A 20 -11.55 10.61 -1.34
C THR A 20 -10.03 10.45 -1.19
N ALA A 21 -9.57 9.24 -0.84
CA ALA A 21 -8.14 8.92 -0.80
C ALA A 21 -7.45 9.11 -2.17
N GLU A 22 -8.14 8.85 -3.29
CA GLU A 22 -7.64 9.12 -4.65
C GLU A 22 -7.40 10.62 -4.85
N GLU A 23 -8.39 11.44 -4.51
CA GLU A 23 -8.27 12.89 -4.65
C GLU A 23 -7.17 13.45 -3.75
N LEU A 24 -7.09 12.99 -2.49
CA LEU A 24 -6.02 13.38 -1.56
C LEU A 24 -4.64 12.92 -2.06
N ARG A 25 -4.54 11.73 -2.67
CA ARG A 25 -3.30 11.30 -3.31
C ARG A 25 -2.89 12.24 -4.43
N GLY A 26 -3.83 12.84 -5.16
CA GLY A 26 -3.56 13.74 -6.29
C GLY A 26 -4.34 13.41 -7.56
N GLY A 27 -5.31 12.51 -7.48
CA GLY A 27 -6.10 11.97 -8.59
C GLY A 27 -5.37 10.83 -9.32
N LYS A 28 -5.84 10.53 -10.54
CA LYS A 28 -5.32 9.44 -11.39
C LYS A 28 -3.89 9.64 -11.91
N ASP A 29 -3.31 10.82 -11.76
CA ASP A 29 -1.94 11.08 -12.19
C ASP A 29 -0.96 10.43 -11.20
N ALA A 30 -0.44 9.26 -11.56
CA ALA A 30 0.51 8.50 -10.75
C ALA A 30 1.79 9.28 -10.40
N LYS A 31 2.19 10.28 -11.21
CA LYS A 31 3.40 11.09 -10.97
C LYS A 31 3.16 12.21 -9.97
N LYS A 32 1.89 12.54 -9.70
CA LYS A 32 1.50 13.62 -8.81
C LYS A 32 1.03 13.02 -7.50
N VAL A 33 1.85 13.18 -6.46
CA VAL A 33 1.48 12.84 -5.08
C VAL A 33 1.33 14.13 -4.29
N VAL A 34 0.10 14.41 -3.83
CA VAL A 34 -0.22 15.59 -3.02
C VAL A 34 -0.09 15.25 -1.56
N PHE A 35 -0.79 14.22 -1.07
CA PHE A 35 -0.60 13.65 0.26
C PHE A 35 -0.03 12.23 0.18
N THR A 36 0.93 11.95 1.05
CA THR A 36 1.58 10.64 1.18
C THR A 36 0.73 9.69 2.01
N ALA A 37 0.95 8.38 1.87
CA ALA A 37 0.28 7.39 2.71
C ALA A 37 0.57 7.61 4.21
N SER A 38 1.75 8.10 4.58
CA SER A 38 2.09 8.44 5.98
C SER A 38 1.24 9.59 6.51
N GLU A 39 0.98 10.61 5.69
CA GLU A 39 0.10 11.73 6.05
C GLU A 39 -1.36 11.29 6.16
N LEU A 40 -1.80 10.34 5.32
CA LEU A 40 -3.17 9.82 5.38
C LEU A 40 -3.37 8.81 6.51
N LYS A 41 -2.32 8.09 6.92
CA LYS A 41 -2.35 7.14 8.04
C LYS A 41 -2.70 7.80 9.38
N THR A 42 -2.50 9.11 9.54
CA THR A 42 -2.84 9.85 10.77
C THR A 42 -4.34 10.10 10.92
N ILE A 43 -5.12 9.89 9.85
CA ILE A 43 -6.57 10.07 9.85
C ILE A 43 -7.22 8.83 10.47
N SER A 44 -7.98 9.01 11.54
CA SER A 44 -8.52 7.94 12.40
C SER A 44 -9.27 6.85 11.65
N ASP A 45 -10.10 7.24 10.67
CA ASP A 45 -10.97 6.32 9.93
C ASP A 45 -10.37 5.89 8.58
N MET A 46 -9.12 6.29 8.28
CA MET A 46 -8.46 5.94 7.03
C MET A 46 -7.95 4.50 7.08
N THR A 47 -8.47 3.65 6.19
CA THR A 47 -8.10 2.24 6.11
C THR A 47 -7.10 1.97 4.98
N VAL A 48 -6.31 0.89 5.10
CA VAL A 48 -5.41 0.44 4.03
C VAL A 48 -6.18 0.10 2.75
N GLN A 49 -7.42 -0.39 2.86
CA GLN A 49 -8.30 -0.64 1.72
C GLN A 49 -8.64 0.67 0.99
N MET A 50 -9.02 1.72 1.70
CA MET A 50 -9.28 3.03 1.09
C MET A 50 -8.03 3.61 0.41
N LEU A 51 -6.84 3.42 0.99
CA LEU A 51 -5.59 3.82 0.35
C LEU A 51 -5.31 3.00 -0.91
N LYS A 52 -5.56 1.68 -0.89
CA LYS A 52 -5.45 0.83 -2.09
C LYS A 52 -6.39 1.33 -3.20
N GLU A 53 -7.66 1.56 -2.88
CA GLU A 53 -8.66 2.09 -3.81
C GLU A 53 -8.29 3.49 -4.32
N GLY A 54 -7.64 4.29 -3.47
CA GLY A 54 -7.06 5.60 -3.82
C GLY A 54 -5.80 5.52 -4.69
N GLY A 55 -5.35 4.33 -5.08
CA GLY A 55 -4.22 4.12 -5.97
C GLY A 55 -2.85 4.14 -5.29
N PHE A 56 -2.78 4.01 -3.95
CA PHE A 56 -1.51 3.83 -3.26
C PHE A 56 -0.93 2.44 -3.50
N THR A 57 0.35 2.39 -3.83
CA THR A 57 1.10 1.17 -4.09
C THR A 57 1.59 0.52 -2.80
N VAL A 58 1.84 -0.80 -2.82
CA VAL A 58 2.46 -1.53 -1.71
C VAL A 58 3.77 -0.88 -1.25
N THR A 59 4.57 -0.31 -2.16
CA THR A 59 5.82 0.37 -1.80
C THR A 59 5.57 1.66 -1.02
N GLU A 60 4.60 2.47 -1.43
CA GLU A 60 4.22 3.69 -0.71
C GLU A 60 3.65 3.35 0.67
N LEU A 61 2.85 2.29 0.76
CA LEU A 61 2.26 1.83 2.01
C LEU A 61 3.29 1.19 2.96
N LYS A 62 4.24 0.40 2.45
CA LYS A 62 5.37 -0.10 3.25
C LYS A 62 6.21 1.06 3.79
N LYS A 63 6.44 2.10 2.97
CA LYS A 63 7.14 3.33 3.42
C LYS A 63 6.35 4.09 4.48
N ALA A 64 5.03 4.00 4.46
CA ALA A 64 4.15 4.48 5.53
C ALA A 64 4.02 3.52 6.71
N GLU A 65 4.89 2.50 6.79
CA GLU A 65 4.97 1.53 7.88
C GLU A 65 3.68 0.72 8.04
N PHE A 66 2.97 0.44 6.95
CA PHE A 66 1.93 -0.59 6.93
C PHE A 66 2.57 -1.97 6.79
N GLY A 67 2.16 -2.90 7.66
CA GLY A 67 2.61 -4.30 7.64
C GLY A 67 2.01 -5.09 6.48
N ALA A 68 2.67 -6.18 6.11
CA ALA A 68 2.21 -7.06 5.04
C ALA A 68 0.87 -7.73 5.35
N ASP A 69 0.59 -7.99 6.62
CA ASP A 69 -0.68 -8.49 7.15
C ASP A 69 -1.82 -7.51 6.89
N ALA A 70 -1.62 -6.22 7.19
CA ALA A 70 -2.62 -5.18 6.93
C ALA A 70 -2.87 -4.96 5.43
N LEU A 71 -1.81 -5.04 4.62
CA LEU A 71 -1.91 -4.97 3.16
C LEU A 71 -2.63 -6.20 2.57
N TRP A 72 -2.33 -7.39 3.08
CA TRP A 72 -3.03 -8.62 2.69
C TRP A 72 -4.53 -8.54 3.05
N ALA A 73 -4.86 -8.09 4.27
CA ALA A 73 -6.24 -7.89 4.69
C ALA A 73 -6.99 -6.84 3.86
N ALA A 74 -6.28 -5.83 3.35
CA ALA A 74 -6.81 -4.86 2.38
C ALA A 74 -6.96 -5.42 0.95
N GLY A 75 -6.63 -6.70 0.76
CA GLY A 75 -6.82 -7.44 -0.48
C GLY A 75 -5.68 -7.28 -1.49
N PHE A 76 -4.49 -6.82 -1.10
CA PHE A 76 -3.32 -6.90 -1.98
C PHE A 76 -2.92 -8.37 -2.21
N THR A 77 -2.56 -8.69 -3.44
CA THR A 77 -2.13 -10.03 -3.84
C THR A 77 -0.69 -10.33 -3.41
N ALA A 78 -0.31 -11.61 -3.35
CA ALA A 78 1.08 -12.00 -3.09
C ALA A 78 2.06 -11.43 -4.13
N GLU A 79 1.64 -11.29 -5.39
CA GLU A 79 2.43 -10.64 -6.45
C GLU A 79 2.67 -9.15 -6.13
N GLU A 80 1.62 -8.41 -5.76
CA GLU A 80 1.73 -7.00 -5.40
C GLU A 80 2.59 -6.81 -4.14
N LEU A 81 2.39 -7.66 -3.12
CA LEU A 81 3.19 -7.66 -1.89
C LEU A 81 4.66 -7.98 -2.15
N ARG A 82 4.97 -8.84 -3.12
CA ARG A 82 6.34 -9.09 -3.57
C ARG A 82 6.95 -7.84 -4.20
N GLY A 83 6.17 -7.00 -4.88
CA GLY A 83 6.65 -5.83 -5.63
C GLY A 83 6.12 -5.75 -7.06
N GLY A 84 5.14 -6.58 -7.41
CA GLY A 84 4.57 -6.68 -8.75
C GLY A 84 5.45 -7.47 -9.71
N LYS A 85 5.28 -7.20 -11.01
CA LYS A 85 5.98 -7.89 -12.10
C LYS A 85 7.49 -7.58 -12.19
N ASP A 86 7.98 -6.59 -11.47
CA ASP A 86 9.40 -6.27 -11.46
C ASP A 86 10.16 -7.25 -10.54
N ALA A 87 10.74 -8.28 -11.14
CA ALA A 87 11.47 -9.31 -10.42
C ALA A 87 12.65 -8.78 -9.59
N LYS A 88 13.21 -7.60 -9.93
CA LYS A 88 14.33 -6.98 -9.19
C LYS A 88 13.87 -6.23 -7.94
N LYS A 89 12.59 -5.88 -7.87
CA LYS A 89 12.01 -5.16 -6.75
C LYS A 89 11.34 -6.16 -5.81
N VAL A 90 11.92 -6.33 -4.63
CA VAL A 90 11.31 -7.11 -3.55
C VAL A 90 10.86 -6.14 -2.46
N VAL A 91 9.55 -5.99 -2.30
CA VAL A 91 8.94 -5.13 -1.27
C VAL A 91 8.80 -5.91 0.03
N PHE A 92 8.17 -7.08 0.02
CA PHE A 92 8.18 -8.03 1.13
C PHE A 92 8.81 -9.37 0.71
N THR A 93 9.59 -9.94 1.61
CA THR A 93 10.21 -11.26 1.45
C THR A 93 9.20 -12.38 1.71
N ALA A 94 9.50 -13.58 1.19
CA ALA A 94 8.67 -14.75 1.48
C ALA A 94 8.61 -15.06 2.99
N SER A 95 9.67 -14.80 3.77
CA SER A 95 9.67 -14.96 5.23
C SER A 95 8.66 -14.03 5.89
N GLU A 96 8.65 -12.74 5.53
CA GLU A 96 7.69 -11.77 6.06
C GLU A 96 6.25 -12.21 5.75
N LEU A 97 5.99 -12.66 4.51
CA LEU A 97 4.64 -13.03 4.09
C LEU A 97 4.14 -14.34 4.70
N LYS A 98 5.02 -15.32 4.98
CA LYS A 98 4.64 -16.58 5.65
C LYS A 98 4.14 -16.40 7.09
N THR A 99 4.40 -15.24 7.70
CA THR A 99 3.89 -14.96 9.05
C THR A 99 2.39 -14.63 9.07
N ILE A 100 1.80 -14.34 7.91
CA ILE A 100 0.37 -14.07 7.73
C ILE A 100 -0.39 -15.40 7.76
N SER A 101 -1.35 -15.54 8.68
CA SER A 101 -1.99 -16.82 9.00
C SER A 101 -2.62 -17.55 7.81
N ASP A 102 -3.25 -16.81 6.90
CA ASP A 102 -3.94 -17.37 5.73
C ASP A 102 -3.06 -17.42 4.46
N MET A 103 -1.80 -17.01 4.55
CA MET A 103 -0.87 -16.99 3.41
C MET A 103 -0.26 -18.37 3.18
N THR A 104 -0.51 -18.95 2.02
CA THR A 104 0.00 -20.28 1.67
C THR A 104 1.26 -20.22 0.79
N VAL A 105 2.08 -21.27 0.84
CA VAL A 105 3.23 -21.41 -0.08
C VAL A 105 2.80 -21.41 -1.54
N GLN A 106 1.61 -21.93 -1.85
CA GLN A 106 1.06 -21.90 -3.21
C GLN A 106 0.81 -20.45 -3.68
N MET A 107 0.14 -19.63 -2.85
CA MET A 107 -0.09 -18.22 -3.15
C MET A 107 1.22 -17.45 -3.35
N LEU A 108 2.27 -17.75 -2.56
CA LEU A 108 3.58 -17.13 -2.76
C LEU A 108 4.23 -17.58 -4.08
N LYS A 109 4.11 -18.85 -4.48
CA LYS A 109 4.59 -19.30 -5.80
C LYS A 109 3.86 -18.57 -6.94
N GLU A 110 2.53 -18.48 -6.85
CA GLU A 110 1.69 -17.76 -7.81
C GLU A 110 2.02 -16.26 -7.85
N GLY A 111 2.38 -15.68 -6.70
CA GLY A 111 2.90 -14.31 -6.57
C GLY A 111 4.33 -14.10 -7.08
N GLY A 112 4.93 -15.09 -7.73
CA GLY A 112 6.24 -14.97 -8.38
C GLY A 112 7.45 -15.20 -7.45
N PHE A 113 7.26 -15.69 -6.23
CA PHE A 113 8.38 -16.11 -5.39
C PHE A 113 9.01 -17.41 -5.92
N THR A 114 10.32 -17.39 -6.07
CA THR A 114 11.11 -18.54 -6.50
C THR A 114 11.18 -19.62 -5.43
N VAL A 115 11.42 -20.86 -5.86
CA VAL A 115 11.64 -22.00 -4.93
C VAL A 115 12.80 -21.71 -3.96
N THR A 116 13.84 -21.01 -4.42
CA THR A 116 14.98 -20.64 -3.59
C THR A 116 14.60 -19.64 -2.50
N GLU A 117 13.80 -18.62 -2.80
CA GLU A 117 13.27 -17.69 -1.80
C GLU A 117 12.36 -18.42 -0.79
N LEU A 118 11.49 -19.32 -1.26
CA LEU A 118 10.56 -20.07 -0.41
C LEU A 118 11.24 -21.07 0.53
N LYS A 119 12.38 -21.65 0.13
CA LYS A 119 13.18 -22.55 0.98
C LYS A 119 13.92 -21.82 2.10
N LYS A 120 14.25 -20.54 1.89
CA LYS A 120 14.89 -19.68 2.90
C LYS A 120 13.89 -19.03 3.84
N ALA A 121 12.60 -19.14 3.51
CA ALA A 121 11.52 -18.41 4.15
C ALA A 121 10.95 -19.11 5.38
#